data_AF-A0A0Q6E656-F1
#
_entry.id   AF-A0A0Q6E656-F1
#
_cell.length_a   1.000
_cell.length_b   1.000
_cell.length_c   1.000
_cell.angle_alpha   90.00
_cell.angle_beta   90.00
_cell.angle_gamma   90.00
#
_symmetry.space_group_name_H-M   'P 1'
#
loop_
_entity.id
_entity.type
_entity.pdbx_description
1 polymer ?
#
loop_
_entity_poly.entity_id
_entity_poly.type
_entity_poly.pdbx_seq_one_letter_code
_entity_poly.pdbx_strand_id
1 'polypeptide(L)' 'MSNIPYEEGLSAFLQAEPTGSCGYASGSDQGRDWLRGWTDSQIAGRLKAEETGIDGEVQP' A
#
# COMPACT_ATOMS: atom_id res chain seq x y z
N MET A 1 15.57 7.50 -11.45
CA MET A 1 15.74 6.06 -11.19
C MET A 1 14.42 5.56 -10.63
N SER A 2 13.71 4.67 -11.34
CA SER A 2 12.52 4.01 -10.78
C SER A 2 12.99 3.10 -9.64
N ASN A 3 12.31 3.17 -8.50
CA ASN A 3 12.56 2.28 -7.39
C ASN A 3 11.63 1.07 -7.58
N ILE A 4 12.11 0.06 -8.31
CA ILE A 4 11.31 -1.10 -8.71
C ILE A 4 10.61 -1.77 -7.50
N PRO A 5 11.29 -2.05 -6.37
CA PRO A 5 10.61 -2.58 -5.19
C PRO A 5 9.45 -1.70 -4.69
N TYR A 6 9.63 -0.38 -4.69
CA TYR A 6 8.56 0.56 -4.29
C TYR A 6 7.36 0.48 -5.24
N GLU A 7 7.59 0.48 -6.55
CA GLU A 7 6.53 0.39 -7.56
C GLU A 7 5.79 -0.95 -7.51
N GLU A 8 6.50 -2.05 -7.22
CA GLU A 8 5.89 -3.35 -6.97
C GLU A 8 5.00 -3.34 -5.72
N GLY A 9 5.41 -2.64 -4.66
CA GLY A 9 4.60 -2.44 -3.45
C GLY A 9 3.32 -1.66 -3.71
N LEU A 10 3.38 -0.61 -4.54
CA LEU A 10 2.20 0.13 -4.99
C LEU A 10 1.22 -0.81 -5.74
N SER A 11 1.74 -1.59 -6.70
CA SER A 11 0.95 -2.50 -7.51
C SER A 11 0.29 -3.60 -6.67
N ALA A 12 1.02 -4.15 -5.69
CA ALA A 12 0.50 -5.15 -4.77
C ALA A 12 -0.69 -4.63 -3.95
N PHE A 13 -0.62 -3.38 -3.44
CA PHE A 13 -1.77 -2.77 -2.77
C PHE A 13 -2.99 -2.64 -3.69
N LEU A 14 -2.78 -2.20 -4.94
CA LEU A 14 -3.87 -2.07 -5.92
C LEU A 14 -4.52 -3.40 -6.28
N GLN A 15 -3.78 -4.50 -6.15
CA GLN A 15 -4.26 -5.87 -6.34
C GLN A 15 -4.85 -6.49 -5.06
N ALA A 16 -4.95 -5.72 -3.97
CA ALA A 16 -5.38 -6.18 -2.64
C ALA A 16 -4.53 -7.32 -2.06
N GLU A 17 -3.25 -7.40 -2.46
CA GLU A 17 -2.30 -8.37 -1.92
C GLU A 17 -1.84 -7.96 -0.51
N PRO A 18 -1.76 -8.91 0.44
CA PRO A 18 -1.29 -8.62 1.79
C PRO A 18 0.23 -8.38 1.82
N THR A 19 0.74 -7.64 2.82
CA THR A 19 2.19 -7.38 2.93
C THR A 19 3.05 -8.63 3.09
N GLY A 20 2.45 -9.75 3.53
CA GLY A 20 3.12 -11.06 3.61
C GLY A 20 3.43 -11.71 2.26
N SER A 21 2.91 -11.18 1.14
CA SER A 21 3.26 -11.63 -0.21
C SER A 21 4.56 -11.01 -0.75
N CYS A 22 5.19 -10.11 0.01
CA CYS A 22 6.49 -9.52 -0.35
C CYS A 22 7.54 -10.61 -0.57
N GLY A 23 8.08 -10.69 -1.79
CA GLY A 23 9.08 -11.71 -2.17
C GLY A 23 10.52 -11.39 -1.75
N TYR A 24 10.76 -10.20 -1.21
CA TYR A 24 12.10 -9.77 -0.78
C TYR A 24 12.46 -10.32 0.60
N ALA A 25 13.75 -10.51 0.85
CA ALA A 25 14.24 -10.97 2.15
C ALA A 25 13.81 -10.01 3.27
N SER A 26 13.31 -10.55 4.38
CA SER A 26 12.90 -9.77 5.54
C SER A 26 14.05 -8.89 6.05
N GLY A 27 13.79 -7.58 6.17
CA GLY A 27 14.79 -6.61 6.62
C GLY A 27 15.80 -6.15 5.55
N SER A 28 15.67 -6.59 4.30
CA SER A 28 16.42 -6.03 3.16
C SER A 28 15.95 -4.62 2.81
N ASP A 29 16.81 -3.84 2.16
CA ASP A 29 16.44 -2.52 1.64
C ASP A 29 15.29 -2.61 0.62
N GLN A 30 15.32 -3.61 -0.25
CA GLN A 30 14.27 -3.85 -1.23
C GLN A 30 12.93 -4.16 -0.55
N GLY A 31 12.93 -5.01 0.48
CA GLY A 31 11.73 -5.30 1.25
C GLY A 31 11.17 -4.08 1.99
N ARG A 32 12.05 -3.22 2.52
CA ARG A 32 11.64 -1.94 3.11
C ARG A 32 10.99 -1.01 2.07
N ASP A 33 11.59 -0.89 0.89
CA ASP A 33 11.06 -0.05 -0.18
C ASP A 33 9.73 -0.58 -0.72
N TRP A 34 9.57 -1.89 -0.84
CA TRP A 34 8.30 -2.51 -1.20
C TRP A 34 7.21 -2.24 -0.17
N LEU A 35 7.50 -2.43 1.12
CA LEU A 35 6.56 -2.13 2.21
C LEU A 35 6.19 -0.65 2.25
N ARG A 36 7.13 0.23 1.93
CA ARG A 36 6.89 1.67 1.83
C ARG A 36 5.87 1.98 0.74
N GLY A 37 6.02 1.44 -0.47
CA GLY A 37 5.04 1.62 -1.56
C GLY A 37 3.65 1.14 -1.17
N TRP A 38 3.56 -0.07 -0.62
CA TRP A 38 2.28 -0.63 -0.15
C TRP A 38 1.61 0.29 0.89
N THR A 39 2.38 0.78 1.86
CA THR A 39 1.90 1.63 2.95
C THR A 39 1.47 3.02 2.45
N ASP A 40 2.25 3.64 1.56
CA ASP A 40 1.91 4.93 0.96
C ASP A 40 0.57 4.86 0.23
N SER A 41 0.31 3.74 -0.47
CA SER A 41 -0.98 3.51 -1.16
C SER A 41 -2.14 3.37 -0.20
N GLN A 42 -1.94 2.68 0.93
CA GLN A 42 -2.94 2.59 1.99
C GLN A 42 -3.28 3.97 2.57
N ILE A 43 -2.28 4.79 2.85
CA ILE A 43 -2.46 6.15 3.37
C ILE A 43 -3.21 7.00 2.35
N ALA A 44 -2.78 6.98 1.08
CA ALA A 44 -3.45 7.73 0.01
C ALA A 44 -4.92 7.32 -0.15
N GLY A 45 -5.22 6.02 -0.03
CA GLY A 45 -6.60 5.52 -0.05
C GLY A 45 -7.45 6.04 1.10
N ARG A 46 -6.89 6.11 2.32
CA ARG A 46 -7.58 6.69 3.50
C ARG A 46 -7.82 8.18 3.36
N LEU A 47 -6.80 8.93 2.94
CA LEU A 47 -6.92 10.37 2.73
C LEU A 47 -7.98 10.70 1.67
N LYS A 48 -8.03 9.90 0.59
CA LYS A 48 -9.07 10.06 -0.43
C LYS A 48 -10.46 9.76 0.14
N ALA A 49 -10.61 8.73 0.97
CA ALA A 49 -11.88 8.39 1.61
C ALA A 49 -12.36 9.54 2.52
N GLU A 50 -11.46 10.10 3.34
CA GLU A 50 -11.71 11.25 4.21
C GLU A 50 -12.10 12.50 3.40
N GLU A 51 -11.41 12.79 2.29
CA GLU A 51 -11.71 13.92 1.41
C GLU A 51 -13.09 13.78 0.75
N THR A 52 -13.50 12.56 0.41
CA THR A 52 -14.81 12.30 -0.22
C THR A 52 -15.99 12.26 0.75
N GLY A 53 -15.75 12.36 2.06
CA GLY A 53 -16.82 12.44 3.08
C GLY A 53 -17.78 11.26 3.09
N ILE A 54 -17.41 10.12 2.50
CA ILE A 54 -18.15 8.86 2.65
C ILE A 54 -17.67 8.23 3.97
N ASP A 55 -17.93 8.92 5.08
CA ASP A 55 -18.08 8.25 6.36
C ASP A 55 -19.18 7.23 6.15
N GLY A 56 -18.81 5.96 6.23
CA GLY A 56 -19.73 4.84 6.09
C GLY A 56 -20.85 4.99 7.10
N GLU A 57 -21.98 5.49 6.66
CA GLU A 57 -23.26 5.27 7.31
C GLU A 57 -23.51 3.76 7.24
N VAL A 58 -23.02 3.05 8.26
CA VAL A 58 -23.50 1.71 8.59
C VAL A 58 -24.94 1.92 9.06
N GLN A 59 -25.87 1.89 8.12
CA GLN A 59 -27.30 1.81 8.39
C GLN A 59 -27.63 0.45 9.06
N PRO A 60 -28.64 0.42 9.95
CA PRO A 60 -28.78 -0.55 11.04
C PRO A 60 -29.04 -2.01 10.64
#